data_AF-A0ABC8AT19-F1
#
_entry.id   AF-A0ABC8AT19-F1
#
_cell.length_a   1.000
_cell.length_b   1.000
_cell.length_c   1.000
_cell.angle_alpha   90.00
_cell.angle_beta   90.00
_cell.angle_gamma   90.00
#
_symmetry.space_group_name_H-M   'P 1'
#
loop_
_entity.id
_entity.type
_entity.pdbx_description
1 polymer ?
#
loop_
_entity_poly.entity_id
_entity_poly.type
_entity_poly.pdbx_seq_one_letter_code
_entity_poly.pdbx_strand_id
1 'polypeptide(L)'
;MPSPGRPSTSTAANTTSEQGVSPTLTGRTNVGTVEDLHHSASKVCGLTDFGSDDYLEALGVLLDSYQRDAGLTELGSKMSRFFLRGALVARALSEASWAAHPTHTETQITRPIFVTGLPRTGTTALHRLLAADPQHQALEMWLADFPQPRPPARHLG
;
A
#
# COMPACT_ATOMS: atom_id res chain seq x y z
N MET A 1 89.50 5.15 -25.66
CA MET A 1 88.59 6.31 -25.73
C MET A 1 87.24 5.91 -25.12
N PRO A 2 86.94 6.30 -23.87
CA PRO A 2 85.69 5.95 -23.19
C PRO A 2 84.68 7.11 -23.20
N SER A 3 83.39 6.81 -23.40
CA SER A 3 82.21 7.66 -23.11
C SER A 3 80.92 6.87 -23.41
N PRO A 4 79.74 7.23 -22.87
CA PRO A 4 79.37 7.08 -21.46
C PRO A 4 77.97 6.44 -21.28
N GLY A 5 77.63 6.09 -20.02
CA GLY A 5 76.27 6.26 -19.48
C GLY A 5 75.18 5.28 -19.90
N ARG A 6 74.90 4.31 -19.02
CA ARG A 6 73.57 3.67 -18.91
C ARG A 6 72.53 4.70 -18.43
N PRO A 7 71.30 4.64 -18.93
CA PRO A 7 70.12 4.96 -18.15
C PRO A 7 69.44 3.69 -17.64
N SER A 8 69.35 3.60 -16.32
CA SER A 8 68.38 2.81 -15.56
C SER A 8 67.01 3.50 -15.57
N THR A 9 65.92 2.76 -15.77
CA THR A 9 64.55 2.96 -15.22
C THR A 9 63.61 1.97 -15.93
N SER A 10 63.17 0.91 -15.25
CA SER A 10 61.96 0.83 -14.43
C SER A 10 60.80 0.17 -15.20
N THR A 11 60.82 -1.16 -15.24
CA THR A 11 59.65 -1.99 -15.54
C THR A 11 58.60 -1.74 -14.45
N ALA A 12 57.49 -1.09 -14.79
CA ALA A 12 56.33 -1.00 -13.91
C ALA A 12 55.67 -2.39 -13.84
N ALA A 13 55.80 -3.03 -12.68
CA ALA A 13 54.97 -4.15 -12.28
C ALA A 13 53.55 -3.61 -11.98
N ASN A 14 52.56 -4.11 -12.70
CA ASN A 14 51.15 -3.81 -12.41
C ASN A 14 50.71 -4.71 -11.24
N THR A 15 50.84 -4.20 -10.02
CA THR A 15 50.32 -4.84 -8.81
C THR A 15 48.99 -4.19 -8.41
N THR A 16 47.95 -5.03 -8.46
CA THR A 16 46.75 -5.06 -7.60
C THR A 16 45.96 -3.78 -7.35
N SER A 17 44.72 -3.77 -7.85
CA SER A 17 43.58 -3.26 -7.10
C SER A 17 42.29 -3.96 -7.53
N GLU A 18 42.04 -5.15 -6.97
CA GLU A 18 40.67 -5.64 -6.77
C GLU A 18 40.00 -4.72 -5.74
N GLN A 19 39.45 -3.60 -6.21
CA GLN A 19 38.59 -2.76 -5.37
C GLN A 19 37.14 -3.19 -5.55
N GLY A 20 36.69 -3.88 -4.49
CA GLY A 20 35.32 -4.04 -4.02
C GLY A 20 34.19 -3.71 -4.97
N VAL A 21 33.44 -4.75 -5.35
CA VAL A 21 32.02 -4.59 -5.68
C VAL A 21 31.36 -3.91 -4.48
N SER A 22 31.03 -2.63 -4.63
CA SER A 22 30.17 -1.88 -3.72
C SER A 22 28.92 -2.72 -3.43
N PRO A 23 28.42 -2.79 -2.17
CA PRO A 23 27.22 -3.54 -1.88
C PRO A 23 26.11 -2.98 -2.75
N THR A 24 25.64 -3.80 -3.69
CA THR A 24 24.43 -3.52 -4.47
C THR A 24 23.36 -3.13 -3.47
N LEU A 25 22.66 -2.01 -3.69
CA LEU A 25 21.48 -1.62 -2.93
C LEU A 25 20.58 -2.85 -2.82
N THR A 26 20.61 -3.54 -1.67
CA THR A 26 19.80 -4.73 -1.44
C THR A 26 18.36 -4.23 -1.42
N GLY A 27 17.70 -4.38 -2.56
CA GLY A 27 16.32 -3.99 -2.71
C GLY A 27 15.45 -4.60 -1.65
N ARG A 28 14.71 -3.76 -0.93
CA ARG A 28 13.85 -4.23 0.16
C ARG A 28 12.64 -4.94 -0.43
N THR A 29 12.65 -6.27 -0.44
CA THR A 29 11.50 -7.12 -0.81
C THR A 29 10.51 -7.34 0.34
N ASN A 30 10.80 -6.81 1.53
CA ASN A 30 9.91 -6.91 2.70
C ASN A 30 8.86 -5.79 2.71
N VAL A 31 7.60 -6.17 2.93
CA VAL A 31 6.44 -5.27 3.08
C VAL A 31 6.49 -4.48 4.38
N GLY A 32 7.00 -5.04 5.49
CA GLY A 32 7.02 -4.42 6.81
C GLY A 32 6.33 -5.26 7.88
N THR A 33 6.48 -4.84 9.14
CA THR A 33 5.73 -5.41 10.26
C THR A 33 4.36 -4.74 10.41
N VAL A 34 3.51 -5.32 11.25
CA VAL A 34 2.25 -4.70 11.70
C VAL A 34 2.53 -3.30 12.26
N GLU A 35 3.50 -3.18 13.17
CA GLU A 35 3.89 -1.90 13.78
C GLU A 35 4.37 -0.87 12.75
N ASP A 36 5.22 -1.29 11.80
CA ASP A 36 5.74 -0.41 10.75
C ASP A 36 4.60 0.21 9.91
N LEU A 37 3.56 -0.58 9.65
CA LEU A 37 2.42 -0.17 8.84
C LEU A 37 1.49 0.77 9.60
N HIS A 38 1.23 0.53 10.89
CA HIS A 38 0.47 1.44 11.75
C HIS A 38 1.18 2.79 11.90
N HIS A 39 2.46 2.77 12.26
CA HIS A 39 3.26 3.98 12.35
C HIS A 39 3.28 4.75 11.03
N SER A 40 3.43 4.04 9.89
CA SER A 40 3.36 4.67 8.58
C SER A 40 1.98 5.24 8.23
N ALA A 41 0.90 4.59 8.65
CA ALA A 41 -0.47 5.07 8.42
C ALA A 41 -0.75 6.32 9.26
N SER A 42 -0.42 6.28 10.56
CA SER A 42 -0.55 7.42 11.47
C SER A 42 0.25 8.64 11.01
N LYS A 43 1.46 8.44 10.47
CA LYS A 43 2.24 9.53 9.88
C LYS A 43 1.54 10.18 8.68
N VAL A 44 0.75 9.44 7.92
CA VAL A 44 0.06 9.92 6.71
C VAL A 44 -1.23 10.65 7.06
N CYS A 45 -2.06 10.11 7.96
CA CYS A 45 -3.38 10.68 8.27
C CYS A 45 -3.44 11.50 9.57
N GLY A 46 -2.40 11.44 10.41
CA GLY A 46 -2.38 12.11 11.72
C GLY A 46 -3.22 11.44 12.79
N LEU A 47 -3.75 10.25 12.54
CA LEU A 47 -4.63 9.50 13.44
C LEU A 47 -3.91 8.27 14.00
N THR A 48 -4.15 7.96 15.27
CA THR A 48 -3.56 6.80 15.96
C THR A 48 -4.61 5.84 16.51
N ASP A 49 -5.89 6.19 16.41
CA ASP A 49 -6.99 5.31 16.78
C ASP A 49 -7.41 4.48 15.56
N PHE A 50 -7.26 3.15 15.69
CA PHE A 50 -7.65 2.17 14.69
C PHE A 50 -8.80 1.27 15.21
N GLY A 51 -9.43 1.63 16.33
CA GLY A 51 -10.54 0.89 16.90
C GLY A 51 -10.12 -0.46 17.47
N SER A 52 -10.99 -1.47 17.29
CA SER A 52 -10.77 -2.85 17.73
C SER A 52 -9.49 -3.45 17.14
N ASP A 53 -8.90 -4.43 17.82
CA ASP A 53 -7.71 -5.16 17.37
C ASP A 53 -8.02 -6.43 16.54
N ASP A 54 -9.29 -6.66 16.22
CA ASP A 54 -9.81 -7.82 15.48
C ASP A 54 -9.15 -8.12 14.12
N TYR A 55 -8.57 -7.10 13.48
CA TYR A 55 -7.89 -7.21 12.19
C TYR A 55 -6.39 -7.56 12.30
N LEU A 56 -5.79 -7.44 13.48
CA LEU A 56 -4.34 -7.59 13.66
C LEU A 56 -3.87 -9.01 13.33
N GLU A 57 -4.65 -10.03 13.70
CA GLU A 57 -4.37 -11.43 13.38
C GLU A 57 -4.33 -11.64 11.85
N ALA A 58 -5.36 -11.20 11.13
CA ALA A 58 -5.45 -11.35 9.68
C ALA A 58 -4.31 -10.60 8.96
N LEU A 59 -3.96 -9.40 9.44
CA LEU A 59 -2.82 -8.64 8.90
C LEU A 59 -1.49 -9.37 9.13
N GLY A 60 -1.28 -9.94 10.32
CA GLY A 60 -0.11 -10.76 10.62
C GLY A 60 0.03 -11.95 9.68
N VAL A 61 -1.05 -12.73 9.52
CA VAL A 61 -1.08 -13.89 8.60
C VAL A 61 -0.77 -13.48 7.16
N LEU A 62 -1.33 -12.36 6.70
CA LEU A 62 -1.08 -11.85 5.35
C LEU A 62 0.38 -11.44 5.15
N LEU A 63 0.99 -10.74 6.12
CA LEU A 63 2.39 -10.35 6.07
C LEU A 63 3.32 -11.56 6.07
N ASP A 64 3.03 -12.56 6.90
CA ASP A 64 3.77 -13.83 6.94
C ASP A 64 3.70 -14.56 5.59
N SER A 65 2.53 -14.58 4.94
CA SER A 65 2.39 -15.17 3.61
C SER A 65 3.14 -14.38 2.54
N TYR A 66 3.12 -13.04 2.59
CA TYR A 66 3.94 -12.23 1.69
C TYR A 66 5.43 -12.53 1.82
N GLN A 67 5.90 -12.76 3.05
CA GLN A 67 7.30 -13.07 3.31
C GLN A 67 7.68 -14.49 2.90
N ARG A 68 6.83 -15.49 3.17
CA ARG A 68 7.15 -16.91 2.94
C ARG A 68 6.83 -17.38 1.52
N ASP A 69 5.71 -16.93 0.96
CA ASP A 69 5.07 -17.62 -0.16
C ASP A 69 5.01 -16.75 -1.44
N ALA A 70 4.97 -15.42 -1.32
CA ALA A 70 4.60 -14.54 -2.45
C ALA A 70 5.73 -14.21 -3.45
N GLY A 71 7.00 -14.42 -3.09
CA GLY A 71 8.14 -14.15 -3.98
C GLY A 71 8.19 -12.70 -4.49
N LEU A 72 7.88 -11.72 -3.63
CA LEU A 72 7.75 -10.32 -4.03
C LEU A 72 9.05 -9.74 -4.58
N THR A 73 8.95 -9.02 -5.70
CA THR A 73 9.99 -8.12 -6.18
C THR A 73 10.04 -6.85 -5.31
N GLU A 74 11.07 -6.02 -5.49
CA GLU A 74 11.15 -4.71 -4.82
C GLU A 74 9.95 -3.81 -5.13
N LEU A 75 9.47 -3.83 -6.37
CA LEU A 75 8.28 -3.10 -6.75
C LEU A 75 7.04 -3.72 -6.10
N GLY A 76 6.96 -5.06 -6.09
CA GLY A 76 5.87 -5.80 -5.46
C GLY A 76 5.75 -5.49 -3.96
N SER A 77 6.84 -5.54 -3.21
CA SER A 77 6.87 -5.22 -1.78
C SER A 77 6.45 -3.77 -1.50
N LYS A 78 6.92 -2.83 -2.33
CA LYS A 78 6.55 -1.41 -2.24
C LYS A 78 5.07 -1.19 -2.50
N MET A 79 4.51 -1.86 -3.51
CA MET A 79 3.07 -1.77 -3.82
C MET A 79 2.21 -2.42 -2.74
N SER A 80 2.57 -3.61 -2.25
CA SER A 80 1.88 -4.25 -1.12
C SER A 80 1.89 -3.37 0.12
N ARG A 81 3.05 -2.76 0.46
CA ARG A 81 3.13 -1.79 1.57
C ARG A 81 2.22 -0.59 1.34
N PHE A 82 2.16 -0.07 0.12
CA PHE A 82 1.29 1.06 -0.23
C PHE A 82 -0.19 0.71 -0.01
N PHE A 83 -0.65 -0.46 -0.47
CA PHE A 83 -2.03 -0.90 -0.31
C PHE A 83 -2.40 -1.18 1.15
N LEU A 84 -1.57 -1.90 1.90
CA LEU A 84 -1.84 -2.19 3.31
C LEU A 84 -1.86 -0.92 4.16
N ARG A 85 -0.93 0.01 3.93
CA ARG A 85 -0.96 1.32 4.59
C ARG A 85 -2.23 2.08 4.23
N GLY A 86 -2.66 2.05 2.96
CA GLY A 86 -3.91 2.67 2.52
C GLY A 86 -5.13 2.11 3.27
N ALA A 87 -5.21 0.78 3.41
CA ALA A 87 -6.27 0.13 4.17
C ALA A 87 -6.29 0.56 5.66
N LEU A 88 -5.13 0.67 6.30
CA LEU A 88 -5.03 1.16 7.68
C LEU A 88 -5.43 2.64 7.81
N VAL A 89 -5.06 3.48 6.83
CA VAL A 89 -5.53 4.88 6.78
C VAL A 89 -7.05 4.93 6.69
N ALA A 90 -7.66 4.15 5.78
CA ALA A 90 -9.12 4.10 5.64
C ALA A 90 -9.81 3.59 6.93
N ARG A 91 -9.19 2.64 7.64
CA ARG A 91 -9.66 2.18 8.96
C ARG A 91 -9.66 3.32 9.99
N ALA A 92 -8.53 4.01 10.16
CA ALA A 92 -8.43 5.11 11.12
C ALA A 92 -9.40 6.26 10.78
N LEU A 93 -9.57 6.57 9.49
CA LEU A 93 -10.56 7.56 9.04
C LEU A 93 -12.00 7.12 9.35
N SER A 94 -12.31 5.83 9.23
CA SER A 94 -13.63 5.30 9.58
C SER A 94 -13.91 5.45 11.07
N GLU A 95 -12.97 5.08 11.94
CA GLU A 95 -13.09 5.25 13.40
C GLU A 95 -13.31 6.71 13.79
N ALA A 96 -12.48 7.61 13.23
CA ALA A 96 -12.63 9.05 13.45
C ALA A 96 -14.00 9.57 12.94
N SER A 97 -14.47 9.06 11.80
CA SER A 97 -15.77 9.44 11.23
C SER A 97 -16.94 8.94 12.09
N TRP A 98 -16.89 7.71 12.61
CA TRP A 98 -17.90 7.16 13.51
C TRP A 98 -17.95 7.92 14.84
N ALA A 99 -16.79 8.25 15.41
CA ALA A 99 -16.69 9.08 16.60
C ALA A 99 -17.27 10.49 16.38
N ALA A 100 -17.05 11.08 15.19
CA ALA A 100 -17.60 12.39 14.82
C ALA A 100 -19.11 12.36 14.49
N HIS A 101 -19.65 11.22 14.08
CA HIS A 101 -21.04 11.07 13.63
C HIS A 101 -21.74 9.88 14.31
N PRO A 102 -21.97 9.89 15.64
CA PRO A 102 -22.50 8.74 16.37
C PRO A 102 -23.91 8.28 15.90
N THR A 103 -24.67 9.17 15.27
CA THR A 103 -25.99 8.87 14.68
C THR A 103 -25.93 7.91 13.49
N HIS A 104 -24.75 7.56 12.98
CA HIS A 104 -24.60 6.53 11.94
C HIS A 104 -25.26 5.19 12.34
N THR A 105 -25.25 4.88 13.64
CA THR A 105 -25.89 3.67 14.21
C THR A 105 -27.41 3.63 14.06
N GLU A 106 -28.05 4.78 13.85
CA GLU A 106 -29.50 4.91 13.67
C GLU A 106 -29.92 4.70 12.21
N THR A 107 -28.97 4.73 11.26
CA THR A 107 -29.25 4.59 9.83
C THR A 107 -29.57 3.15 9.48
N GLN A 108 -30.84 2.86 9.16
CA GLN A 108 -31.26 1.52 8.74
C GLN A 108 -30.87 1.23 7.29
N ILE A 109 -30.09 0.16 7.07
CA ILE A 109 -29.80 -0.37 5.74
C ILE A 109 -30.92 -1.35 5.35
N THR A 110 -31.89 -0.88 4.58
CA THR A 110 -33.05 -1.68 4.17
C THR A 110 -32.86 -2.28 2.78
N ARG A 111 -33.10 -3.59 2.66
CA ARG A 111 -33.08 -4.34 1.38
C ARG A 111 -31.83 -4.08 0.50
N PRO A 112 -30.60 -4.20 1.03
CA PRO A 112 -29.39 -4.00 0.25
C PRO A 112 -29.27 -5.02 -0.90
N ILE A 113 -28.75 -4.58 -2.04
CA ILE A 113 -28.47 -5.43 -3.20
C ILE A 113 -26.97 -5.75 -3.22
N PHE A 114 -26.63 -7.03 -3.22
CA PHE A 114 -25.25 -7.50 -3.36
C PHE A 114 -25.03 -8.09 -4.75
N VAL A 115 -24.07 -7.55 -5.48
CA VAL A 115 -23.60 -8.12 -6.76
C VAL A 115 -22.34 -8.94 -6.47
N THR A 116 -22.39 -10.24 -6.72
CA THR A 116 -21.27 -11.17 -6.56
C THR A 116 -21.18 -12.12 -7.74
N GLY A 117 -20.01 -12.72 -7.93
CA GLY A 117 -19.72 -13.64 -9.04
C GLY A 117 -18.22 -13.70 -9.34
N LEU A 118 -17.83 -14.63 -10.21
CA LEU A 118 -16.43 -14.75 -10.61
C LEU A 118 -15.97 -13.48 -11.34
N PRO A 119 -14.67 -13.14 -11.29
CA PRO A 119 -14.11 -12.12 -12.15
C PRO A 119 -14.49 -12.37 -13.62
N ARG A 120 -14.81 -11.30 -14.36
CA ARG A 120 -15.14 -11.35 -15.80
C ARG A 120 -16.49 -11.98 -16.16
N THR A 121 -17.45 -12.05 -15.23
CA THR A 121 -18.83 -12.55 -15.47
C THR A 121 -19.88 -11.44 -15.63
N GLY A 122 -19.46 -10.20 -15.90
CA GLY A 122 -20.37 -9.06 -16.07
C GLY A 122 -20.81 -8.39 -14.77
N THR A 123 -20.31 -8.81 -13.61
CA THR A 123 -20.61 -8.19 -12.30
C THR A 123 -20.35 -6.69 -12.27
N THR A 124 -19.27 -6.21 -12.92
CA THR A 124 -18.98 -4.77 -13.05
C THR A 124 -20.07 -4.02 -13.85
N ALA A 125 -20.56 -4.63 -14.94
CA ALA A 125 -21.60 -4.00 -15.75
C ALA A 125 -22.92 -3.94 -14.98
N LEU A 126 -23.30 -5.04 -14.32
CA LEU A 126 -24.49 -5.10 -13.48
C LEU A 126 -24.43 -4.11 -12.31
N HIS A 127 -23.30 -4.05 -11.60
CA HIS A 127 -23.11 -3.09 -10.50
C HIS A 127 -23.30 -1.63 -10.98
N ARG A 128 -22.72 -1.27 -12.14
CA ARG A 128 -22.86 0.07 -12.71
C ARG A 128 -24.30 0.38 -13.15
N LEU A 129 -25.00 -0.59 -13.75
CA LEU A 129 -26.39 -0.43 -14.16
C LEU A 129 -27.30 -0.17 -12.94
N LEU A 130 -27.13 -0.94 -11.87
CA LEU A 130 -27.90 -0.75 -10.63
C LEU A 130 -27.56 0.57 -9.93
N ALA A 131 -26.30 0.98 -9.97
CA ALA A 131 -25.82 2.24 -9.38
C ALA A 131 -26.29 3.50 -10.12
N ALA A 132 -26.76 3.37 -11.36
CA ALA A 132 -27.24 4.50 -12.15
C ALA A 132 -28.64 4.96 -11.76
N ASP A 133 -29.40 4.15 -11.01
CA ASP A 133 -30.71 4.52 -10.51
C ASP A 133 -30.57 5.59 -9.39
N PRO A 134 -31.21 6.77 -9.52
CA PRO A 134 -31.17 7.80 -8.47
C PRO A 134 -31.75 7.36 -7.12
N GLN A 135 -32.55 6.30 -7.08
CA GLN A 135 -33.06 5.72 -5.84
C GLN A 135 -32.07 4.78 -5.16
N HIS A 136 -30.95 4.45 -5.82
CA HIS A 136 -29.88 3.61 -5.29
C HIS A 136 -28.65 4.42 -4.92
N GLN A 137 -27.90 3.87 -3.97
CA GLN A 137 -26.62 4.40 -3.54
C GLN A 137 -25.58 3.28 -3.61
N ALA A 138 -24.66 3.39 -4.56
CA ALA A 138 -23.48 2.52 -4.66
C ALA A 138 -22.27 3.14 -3.95
N LEU A 139 -21.28 2.33 -3.56
CA LEU A 139 -20.05 2.83 -2.96
C LEU A 139 -19.13 3.43 -4.02
N GLU A 140 -18.93 4.75 -3.98
CA GLU A 140 -17.96 5.43 -4.83
C GLU A 140 -16.53 5.19 -4.32
N MET A 141 -15.60 4.99 -5.26
CA MET A 141 -14.19 4.70 -4.94
C MET A 141 -13.58 5.74 -3.99
N TRP A 142 -13.88 7.02 -4.18
CA TRP A 142 -13.33 8.09 -3.35
C TRP A 142 -13.87 8.07 -1.90
N LEU A 143 -15.10 7.60 -1.67
CA LEU A 143 -15.64 7.38 -0.33
C LEU A 143 -15.11 6.10 0.30
N ALA A 144 -14.78 5.09 -0.51
CA ALA A 144 -14.08 3.89 -0.01
C ALA A 144 -12.65 4.23 0.44
N ASP A 145 -11.94 5.08 -0.31
CA ASP A 145 -10.58 5.51 0.01
C ASP A 145 -10.54 6.50 1.20
N PHE A 146 -11.54 7.40 1.30
CA PHE A 146 -11.68 8.40 2.36
C PHE A 146 -13.09 8.37 2.99
N PRO A 147 -13.35 7.44 3.92
CA PRO A 147 -14.65 7.24 4.53
C PRO A 147 -15.17 8.48 5.26
N GLN A 148 -16.36 8.94 4.87
CA GLN A 148 -17.07 10.07 5.46
C GLN A 148 -18.56 10.05 5.05
N PRO A 149 -19.44 10.81 5.72
CA PRO A 149 -20.80 11.01 5.21
C PRO A 149 -20.77 11.57 3.79
N ARG A 150 -21.57 10.99 2.89
CA ARG A 150 -21.64 11.42 1.50
C ARG A 150 -22.11 12.89 1.43
N PRO A 151 -21.33 13.81 0.83
CA PRO A 151 -21.78 15.15 0.53
C PRO A 151 -22.94 15.15 -0.49
N PRO A 152 -23.79 16.19 -0.51
CA PRO A 152 -24.88 16.28 -1.47
C PRO A 152 -24.37 16.13 -2.91
N ALA A 153 -25.04 15.31 -3.71
CA ALA A 153 -24.73 15.19 -5.13
C ALA A 153 -24.92 16.55 -5.81
N ARG A 154 -23.90 17.00 -6.54
CA ARG A 154 -24.02 18.21 -7.37
C ARG A 154 -24.92 17.85 -8.55
N HIS A 155 -26.21 18.15 -8.47
CA HIS A 155 -27.12 18.03 -9.61
C HIS A 155 -26.64 19.01 -10.69
N LEU A 156 -26.00 18.49 -11.73
CA LEU A 156 -25.91 19.19 -13.01
C LEU A 156 -27.30 19.04 -13.63
N GLY A 157 -28.05 20.14 -13.66
CA GLY A 157 -29.39 20.22 -14.23
C GLY A 157 -29.42 20.02 -15.74
#